data_AF-A0A952AB34-F1
#
_entry.id   AF-A0A952AB34-F1
#
_cell.length_a   1.000
_cell.length_b   1.000
_cell.length_c   1.000
_cell.angle_alpha   90.00
_cell.angle_beta   90.00
_cell.angle_gamma   90.00
#
_symmetry.space_group_name_H-M   'P 1'
#
loop_
_entity.id
_entity.type
_entity.pdbx_description
1 polymer ?
#
loop_
_entity_poly.entity_id
_entity_poly.type
_entity_poly.pdbx_seq_one_letter_code
_entity_poly.pdbx_strand_id
1 'polypeptide(L)'
;MRYIIALYEIDRAYGGAEEGGWWYDTGELARLLALAPTEARAIQLADRANRLLERLQRHRRRVDSVLYDGGRYTAIVFEWTAPPAFPEVRPHYA
;
A
#
# COMPACT_ATOMS: atom_id res chain seq x y z
N MET A 1 7.69 -16.44 14.97
CA MET A 1 7.48 -15.70 13.71
C MET A 1 7.71 -14.21 13.98
N ARG A 2 8.13 -13.43 12.99
CA ARG A 2 8.34 -11.97 13.13
C ARG A 2 7.59 -11.27 12.01
N TYR A 3 6.73 -10.36 12.37
CA TYR A 3 5.95 -9.57 11.43
C TYR A 3 6.71 -8.29 11.09
N ILE A 4 6.68 -7.90 9.82
CA ILE A 4 7.28 -6.70 9.27
C ILE A 4 6.16 -5.70 9.01
N ILE A 5 6.34 -4.46 9.47
CA ILE A 5 5.50 -3.34 9.09
C ILE A 5 6.27 -2.54 8.05
N ALA A 6 5.76 -2.46 6.84
CA ALA A 6 6.40 -1.82 5.70
C ALA A 6 5.55 -0.66 5.20
N LEU A 7 6.22 0.44 4.83
CA LEU A 7 5.63 1.63 4.22
C LEU A 7 5.73 1.49 2.70
N TYR A 8 4.60 1.58 2.03
CA TYR A 8 4.50 1.60 0.57
C TYR A 8 3.99 2.95 0.12
N GLU A 9 4.52 3.45 -1.00
CA GLU A 9 3.81 4.42 -1.83
C GLU A 9 2.75 3.64 -2.62
N ILE A 10 1.50 4.12 -2.63
CA ILE A 10 0.38 3.43 -3.27
C ILE A 10 -0.11 4.20 -4.48
N ASP A 11 -0.53 3.45 -5.49
CA ASP A 11 -1.08 3.98 -6.73
C ASP A 11 -2.11 3.01 -7.33
N ARG A 12 -2.75 3.40 -8.44
CA ARG A 12 -3.58 2.53 -9.27
C ARG A 12 -3.03 2.47 -10.68
N ALA A 13 -2.85 1.26 -11.20
CA ALA A 13 -2.47 1.04 -12.57
C ALA A 13 -3.68 0.64 -13.42
N TYR A 14 -3.66 1.07 -14.68
CA TYR A 14 -4.69 0.69 -15.65
C TYR A 14 -4.52 -0.78 -16.06
N GLY A 15 -5.57 -1.55 -15.87
CA GLY A 15 -5.63 -2.99 -16.12
C GLY A 15 -5.86 -3.35 -17.57
N GLY A 16 -6.60 -2.52 -18.32
CA GLY A 16 -6.95 -2.77 -19.72
C GLY A 16 -8.34 -2.22 -20.05
N ALA A 17 -8.74 -2.33 -21.31
CA ALA A 17 -9.97 -1.73 -21.85
C ALA A 17 -11.21 -2.61 -21.69
N GLU A 18 -11.07 -3.78 -21.06
CA GLU A 18 -12.17 -4.68 -20.76
C GLU A 18 -13.22 -4.00 -19.87
N GLU A 19 -14.51 -4.25 -20.12
CA GLU A 19 -15.68 -3.71 -19.40
C GLU A 19 -15.67 -2.19 -19.10
N GLY A 20 -15.20 -1.38 -20.05
CA GLY A 20 -15.18 0.08 -19.88
C GLY A 20 -13.94 0.59 -19.14
N GLY A 21 -12.94 -0.28 -18.97
CA GLY A 21 -11.68 0.05 -18.33
C GLY A 21 -11.67 -0.40 -16.88
N TRP A 22 -10.65 -1.18 -16.51
CA TRP A 22 -10.47 -1.59 -15.13
C TRP A 22 -9.12 -1.14 -14.58
N TRP A 23 -9.01 -1.07 -13.27
CA TRP A 23 -7.84 -0.58 -12.55
C TRP A 23 -7.52 -1.54 -11.42
N TYR A 24 -6.24 -1.67 -11.07
CA TYR A 24 -5.79 -2.45 -9.94
C TYR A 24 -4.86 -1.63 -9.06
N ASP A 25 -4.92 -1.92 -7.76
CA ASP A 25 -4.09 -1.24 -6.78
C ASP A 25 -2.65 -1.75 -6.89
N THR A 26 -1.71 -0.82 -6.75
CA THR A 26 -0.28 -1.07 -6.79
C THR A 26 0.41 -0.39 -5.63
N GLY A 27 1.62 -0.82 -5.32
CA GLY A 27 2.47 -0.07 -4.42
C GLY A 27 3.93 -0.43 -4.53
N GLU A 28 4.78 0.55 -4.26
CA GLU A 28 6.24 0.43 -4.23
C GLU A 28 6.76 0.57 -2.80
N LEU A 29 7.66 -0.33 -2.40
CA LEU A 29 8.21 -0.36 -1.06
C LEU A 29 9.09 0.87 -0.82
N ALA A 30 8.61 1.80 0.01
CA ALA A 30 9.35 3.00 0.38
C ALA A 30 10.34 2.73 1.53
N ARG A 31 9.91 2.00 2.57
CA ARG A 31 10.75 1.72 3.76
C ARG A 31 10.16 0.63 4.66
N LEU A 32 11.02 -0.12 5.37
CA LEU A 32 10.61 -0.93 6.52
C LEU A 32 10.48 -0.06 7.79
N LEU A 33 9.32 -0.06 8.44
CA LEU A 33 9.03 0.79 9.60
C LEU A 33 9.42 0.12 10.93
N ALA A 34 9.04 -1.14 11.11
CA ALA A 34 9.22 -1.83 12.39
C ALA A 34 9.10 -3.36 12.24
N LEU A 35 9.54 -4.07 13.28
CA LEU A 35 9.30 -5.49 13.48
C LEU A 35 8.38 -5.71 14.70
N ALA A 36 7.51 -6.72 14.62
CA ALA A 36 6.64 -7.11 15.71
C ALA A 36 6.70 -8.64 15.96
N PRO A 37 6.64 -9.09 17.22
CA PRO A 37 6.72 -10.51 17.56
C PRO A 37 5.41 -11.28 17.31
N THR A 38 4.29 -10.57 17.19
CA THR A 38 2.95 -11.15 16.97
C THR A 38 2.19 -10.35 15.93
N GLU A 39 1.26 -11.01 15.25
CA GLU A 39 0.41 -10.41 14.23
C GLU A 39 -0.42 -9.27 14.83
N ALA A 40 -1.06 -9.52 15.98
CA ALA A 40 -1.86 -8.53 16.68
C ALA A 40 -1.06 -7.26 17.00
N ARG A 41 0.23 -7.40 17.39
CA ARG A 41 1.09 -6.23 17.62
C ARG A 41 1.44 -5.52 16.32
N ALA A 42 1.67 -6.25 15.23
CA ALA A 42 1.94 -5.69 13.93
C ALA A 42 0.76 -4.88 13.39
N ILE A 43 -0.45 -5.42 13.49
CA ILE A 43 -1.70 -4.75 13.11
C ILE A 43 -1.87 -3.45 13.90
N GLN A 44 -1.71 -3.47 15.23
CA GLN A 44 -1.80 -2.26 16.05
C GLN A 44 -0.79 -1.17 15.64
N LEU A 45 0.43 -1.57 15.26
CA LEU A 45 1.48 -0.65 14.81
C LEU A 45 1.15 -0.07 13.43
N ALA A 46 0.71 -0.92 12.49
CA ALA A 46 0.28 -0.50 11.15
C ALA A 46 -0.91 0.45 11.24
N ASP A 47 -1.93 0.13 12.04
CA ASP A 47 -3.09 1.00 12.26
C ASP A 47 -2.71 2.37 12.83
N ARG A 48 -1.77 2.39 13.79
CA ARG A 48 -1.26 3.65 14.35
C ARG A 48 -0.52 4.46 13.29
N ALA A 49 0.30 3.81 12.47
CA ALA A 49 1.01 4.46 11.38
C ALA A 49 0.01 5.02 10.34
N ASN A 50 -0.99 4.23 9.95
CA ASN A 50 -2.01 4.63 8.98
C ASN A 50 -2.84 5.82 9.47
N ARG A 51 -3.25 5.85 10.74
CA ARG A 51 -3.92 7.04 11.33
C ARG A 51 -3.05 8.30 11.29
N LEU A 52 -1.73 8.16 11.46
CA LEU A 52 -0.81 9.29 11.33
C LEU A 52 -0.69 9.71 9.86
N LEU A 53 -0.52 8.76 8.96
CA LEU A 53 -0.45 9.00 7.52
C LEU A 53 -1.70 9.76 7.06
N GLU A 54 -2.91 9.28 7.35
CA GLU A 54 -4.16 9.98 7.02
C GLU A 54 -4.13 11.48 7.35
N ARG A 55 -3.56 11.86 8.50
CA ARG A 55 -3.42 13.26 8.91
C ARG A 55 -2.34 13.99 8.12
N LEU A 56 -1.16 13.38 7.93
CA LEU A 56 -0.02 14.00 7.25
C LEU A 56 -0.30 14.25 5.77
N GLN A 57 -0.97 13.31 5.10
CA GLN A 57 -1.27 13.34 3.66
C GLN A 57 -2.73 13.77 3.38
N ARG A 58 -3.41 14.44 4.33
CA ARG A 58 -4.78 14.95 4.17
C ARG A 58 -4.96 15.90 2.97
N HIS A 59 -3.88 16.59 2.58
CA HIS A 59 -3.84 17.54 1.47
C HIS A 59 -3.52 16.89 0.12
N ARG A 60 -3.08 15.62 0.13
CA ARG A 60 -2.82 14.86 -1.09
C ARG A 60 -4.13 14.42 -1.70
N ARG A 61 -4.18 14.33 -3.02
CA ARG A 61 -5.35 13.76 -3.70
C ARG A 61 -5.45 12.26 -3.40
N ARG A 62 -6.65 11.71 -3.57
CA ARG A 62 -6.84 10.27 -3.51
C ARG A 62 -6.31 9.63 -4.80
N VAL A 63 -5.91 8.37 -4.73
CA VAL A 63 -5.32 7.60 -5.85
C VAL A 63 -6.29 7.37 -7.01
N ASP A 64 -7.60 7.56 -6.80
CA ASP A 64 -8.64 7.49 -7.82
C ASP A 64 -8.86 8.83 -8.56
N SER A 65 -8.15 9.89 -8.17
CA SER A 65 -8.25 11.19 -8.82
C SER A 65 -7.40 11.25 -10.09
N VAL A 66 -7.97 11.76 -11.18
CA VAL A 66 -7.23 12.04 -12.43
C VAL A 66 -6.10 13.05 -12.24
N LEU A 67 -6.17 13.90 -11.22
CA LEU A 67 -5.13 14.89 -10.89
C LEU A 67 -4.14 14.39 -9.82
N TYR A 68 -4.19 13.10 -9.46
CA TYR A 68 -3.24 12.49 -8.55
C TYR A 68 -1.83 12.51 -9.14
N ASP A 69 -0.85 12.87 -8.32
CA ASP A 69 0.54 13.10 -8.72
C ASP A 69 1.53 12.34 -7.80
N GLY A 70 1.07 11.28 -7.14
CA GLY A 70 1.87 10.50 -6.19
C GLY A 70 1.78 10.99 -4.74
N GLY A 71 2.60 10.38 -3.88
CA GLY A 71 2.79 10.80 -2.49
C GLY A 71 1.69 10.36 -1.52
N ARG A 72 0.90 9.32 -1.87
CA ARG A 72 0.07 8.59 -0.91
C ARG A 72 0.82 7.36 -0.44
N TYR A 73 0.91 7.20 0.88
CA TYR A 73 1.57 6.07 1.52
C TYR A 73 0.62 5.30 2.42
N THR A 74 0.91 4.01 2.61
CA THR A 74 0.23 3.14 3.58
C THR A 74 1.21 2.20 4.26
N ALA A 75 0.92 1.82 5.50
CA ALA A 75 1.63 0.80 6.25
C ALA A 75 0.91 -0.55 6.10
N ILE A 76 1.65 -1.59 5.69
CA ILE A 76 1.17 -2.95 5.44
C ILE A 76 1.98 -3.94 6.28
N VAL A 77 1.32 -4.99 6.76
CA VAL A 77 1.93 -6.06 7.57
C VAL A 77 2.29 -7.25 6.68
N PHE A 78 3.49 -7.81 6.88
CA PHE A 78 3.96 -9.04 6.23
C PHE A 78 4.55 -10.01 7.27
N GLU A 79 4.49 -11.32 7.02
CA GLU A 79 5.00 -12.33 7.96
C GLU A 79 6.49 -12.68 7.81
N TRP A 80 7.11 -12.39 6.66
CA TRP A 80 8.47 -12.83 6.34
C TRP A 80 9.29 -11.81 5.57
N THR A 81 8.72 -11.30 4.49
CA THR A 81 9.36 -10.31 3.63
C THR A 81 8.31 -9.36 3.08
N ALA A 82 8.68 -8.10 2.96
CA ALA A 82 7.88 -7.11 2.25
C ALA A 82 8.39 -7.08 0.80
N PRO A 83 7.57 -7.44 -0.20
CA PRO A 83 8.00 -7.44 -1.60
C PRO A 83 8.37 -6.01 -2.05
N PRO A 84 9.32 -5.83 -2.99
CA PRO A 84 9.71 -4.50 -3.44
C PRO A 84 8.55 -3.72 -4.09
N ALA A 85 7.58 -4.43 -4.67
CA ALA A 85 6.34 -3.86 -5.17
C ALA A 85 5.19 -4.88 -5.09
N PHE A 86 3.95 -4.41 -5.16
CA PHE A 86 2.78 -5.24 -5.39
C PHE A 86 1.85 -4.62 -6.47
N PRO A 87 1.06 -5.46 -7.17
CA PRO A 87 1.17 -6.92 -7.20
C PRO A 87 2.47 -7.33 -7.91
N GLU A 88 3.03 -8.48 -7.53
CA GLU A 88 4.29 -8.98 -8.12
C GLU A 88 4.10 -9.33 -9.61
N VAL A 89 2.91 -9.83 -9.94
CA VAL A 89 2.49 -10.10 -11.32
C VAL A 89 1.29 -9.24 -11.63
N ARG A 90 1.30 -8.61 -12.81
CA ARG A 90 0.16 -7.85 -13.30
C ARG A 90 -1.10 -8.74 -13.31
N PRO A 91 -2.18 -8.33 -12.63
CA PRO A 91 -3.42 -9.10 -12.63
C PRO A 91 -4.01 -9.13 -14.04
N HIS A 92 -4.78 -10.18 -14.30
CA HIS A 92 -5.59 -10.31 -15.50
C HIS A 92 -7.06 -10.08 -15.16
N TYR A 93 -7.80 -9.54 -16.12
CA TYR A 93 -9.26 -9.45 -16.02
C TYR A 93 -9.84 -10.87 -15.86
N ALA A 94 -10.76 -11.05 -14.91
CA ALA A 94 -11.35 -12.35 -14.57
C ALA A 94 -12.78 -12.47 -15.10
#